data_AF-A0A961DCA8-F1
#
_entry.id   AF-A0A961DCA8-F1
#
_cell.length_a   1.000
_cell.length_b   1.000
_cell.length_c   1.000
_cell.angle_alpha   90.00
_cell.angle_beta   90.00
_cell.angle_gamma   90.00
#
_symmetry.space_group_name_H-M   'P 1'
#
loop_
_entity.id
_entity.type
_entity.pdbx_description
1 polymer ?
#
loop_
_entity_poly.entity_id
_entity_poly.type
_entity_poly.pdbx_seq_one_letter_code
_entity_poly.pdbx_strand_id
1 'polypeptide(L)'
;MFQFDYSTLFKAILLLALVLGGCEYLNRTDKLKERLAELNATLPQLKETAGLRSQEWAELKAAKDKHDALLKREQTELARKDLLDQKQRKLEGEIKYLSASMKTIVEKVRADAIGTTIVELKLPGRPALKNAKILKISDDSITFLHEDGVANLKVKAEELPSEFVQKFDLGPGSISRRLLRLMDEISPAPPPR
;
A
#
# COMPACT_ATOMS: atom_id res chain seq x y z
N MET A 1 71.94 -0.53 94.84
CA MET A 1 70.48 -0.29 94.95
C MET A 1 70.16 0.84 93.97
N PHE A 2 69.74 0.50 92.75
CA PHE A 2 69.46 1.50 91.71
C PHE A 2 68.04 2.03 91.92
N GLN A 3 67.90 3.31 92.27
CA GLN A 3 66.60 3.98 92.26
C GLN A 3 66.16 4.15 90.80
N PHE A 4 65.18 3.36 90.38
CA PHE A 4 64.52 3.54 89.10
C PHE A 4 63.58 4.75 89.20
N ASP A 5 63.91 5.82 88.49
CA ASP A 5 63.03 7.00 88.37
C ASP A 5 61.85 6.65 87.45
N TYR A 6 60.78 6.07 88.02
CA TYR A 6 59.57 5.67 87.28
C TYR A 6 58.94 6.83 86.48
N SER A 7 59.17 8.07 86.90
CA SER A 7 58.70 9.29 86.23
C SER A 7 59.33 9.50 84.86
N THR A 8 60.63 9.23 84.69
CA THR A 8 61.32 9.41 83.40
C THR A 8 60.98 8.31 82.41
N LEU A 9 60.82 7.07 82.88
CA LEU A 9 60.34 5.94 82.07
C LEU A 9 58.91 6.13 81.60
N PHE A 10 58.00 6.58 82.47
CA PHE A 10 56.62 6.84 82.09
C PHE A 10 56.51 7.95 81.04
N LYS A 11 57.27 9.04 81.20
CA LYS A 11 57.36 10.13 80.21
C LYS A 11 57.92 9.63 78.87
N ALA A 12 58.93 8.77 78.87
CA ALA A 12 59.52 8.19 77.66
C ALA A 12 58.54 7.27 76.91
N ILE A 13 57.80 6.41 77.63
CA ILE A 13 56.78 5.54 77.03
C ILE A 13 55.62 6.35 76.45
N LEU A 14 55.20 7.41 77.15
CA LEU A 14 54.10 8.28 76.70
C LEU A 14 54.51 9.06 75.44
N LEU A 15 55.75 9.57 75.39
CA LEU A 15 56.34 10.17 74.18
C LEU A 15 56.41 9.17 73.02
N LEU A 16 56.85 7.94 73.28
CA LEU A 16 56.96 6.90 72.26
C LEU A 16 55.57 6.51 71.71
N ALA A 17 54.56 6.38 72.58
CA ALA A 17 53.18 6.14 72.17
C ALA A 17 52.60 7.30 71.33
N LEU A 18 52.97 8.54 71.66
CA LEU A 18 52.57 9.74 70.93
C LEU A 18 53.24 9.83 69.54
N VAL A 19 54.52 9.46 69.46
CA VAL A 19 55.27 9.40 68.19
C VAL A 19 54.76 8.25 67.32
N LEU A 20 54.57 7.05 67.87
CA LEU A 20 54.05 5.90 67.13
C LEU A 20 52.61 6.13 66.66
N GLY A 21 51.73 6.63 67.54
CA GLY A 21 50.37 7.00 67.19
C GLY A 21 50.30 8.15 66.18
N GLY A 22 51.20 9.13 66.29
CA GLY A 22 51.36 10.22 65.33
C GLY A 22 51.81 9.72 63.95
N CYS A 23 52.78 8.81 63.90
CA CYS A 23 53.24 8.20 62.65
C CYS A 23 52.15 7.35 61.99
N GLU A 24 51.39 6.54 62.75
CA GLU A 24 50.26 5.79 62.20
C GLU A 24 49.14 6.69 61.69
N TYR A 25 48.84 7.78 62.42
CA TYR A 25 47.86 8.77 62.02
C TYR A 25 48.27 9.46 60.71
N LEU A 26 49.51 9.93 60.61
CA LEU A 26 50.03 10.56 59.40
C LEU A 26 49.98 9.59 58.20
N ASN A 27 50.41 8.34 58.39
CA ASN A 27 50.39 7.33 57.35
C ASN A 27 48.96 6.97 56.88
N ARG A 28 47.97 7.00 57.79
CA ARG A 28 46.55 6.88 57.42
C ARG A 28 46.05 8.11 56.65
N THR A 29 46.43 9.31 57.07
CA THR A 29 46.02 10.53 56.37
C THR A 29 46.60 10.62 54.96
N ASP A 30 47.83 10.15 54.76
CA ASP A 30 48.46 10.14 53.44
C ASP A 30 47.81 9.10 52.51
N LYS A 31 47.53 7.89 53.01
CA LYS A 31 46.74 6.89 52.27
C LYS A 31 45.33 7.37 51.91
N LEU A 32 44.69 8.15 52.80
CA LEU A 32 43.38 8.73 52.52
C LEU A 32 43.46 9.83 51.45
N LYS A 33 44.49 10.67 51.48
CA LYS A 33 44.73 11.69 50.44
C LYS A 33 45.03 11.06 49.09
N GLU A 34 45.84 10.00 49.06
CA GLU A 34 46.16 9.25 47.84
C GLU A 34 44.90 8.64 47.22
N ARG A 35 44.07 7.97 48.03
CA ARG A 35 42.77 7.45 47.56
C ARG A 35 41.83 8.55 47.08
N LEU A 36 41.79 9.69 47.76
CA LEU A 36 40.97 10.84 47.35
C LEU A 36 41.47 11.41 46.01
N ALA A 37 42.78 11.45 45.80
CA ALA A 37 43.38 11.84 44.52
C ALA A 37 43.05 10.84 43.39
N GLU A 38 43.14 9.53 43.65
CA GLU A 38 42.76 8.48 42.69
C GLU A 38 41.26 8.54 42.33
N LEU A 39 40.39 8.74 43.32
CA LEU A 39 38.94 8.93 43.12
C LEU A 39 38.65 10.20 42.31
N ASN A 40 39.31 11.32 42.62
CA ASN A 40 39.14 12.56 41.86
C ASN A 40 39.66 12.44 40.43
N ALA A 41 40.70 11.63 40.18
CA ALA A 41 41.22 11.36 38.85
C ALA A 41 40.26 10.48 38.01
N THR A 42 39.52 9.56 38.63
CA THR A 42 38.59 8.63 37.94
C THR A 42 37.17 9.20 37.77
N LEU A 43 36.74 10.13 38.62
CA LEU A 43 35.46 10.84 38.49
C LEU A 43 35.20 11.49 37.12
N PRO A 44 36.13 12.24 36.49
CA PRO A 44 35.88 12.84 35.18
C PRO A 44 35.67 11.78 34.09
N GLN A 45 36.46 10.69 34.10
CA GLN A 45 36.30 9.58 33.15
C GLN A 45 34.96 8.87 33.32
N LEU A 46 34.51 8.66 34.56
CA LEU A 46 33.18 8.09 34.83
C LEU A 46 32.05 9.02 34.40
N LYS A 47 32.20 10.34 34.58
CA LYS A 47 31.21 11.33 34.10
C LYS A 47 31.15 11.35 32.57
N GLU A 48 32.29 11.30 31.90
CA GLU A 48 32.36 11.27 30.44
C GLU A 48 31.73 10.00 29.87
N THR A 49 32.07 8.83 30.41
CA THR A 49 31.49 7.55 29.98
C THR A 49 29.99 7.44 30.28
N ALA A 50 29.51 8.05 31.38
CA ALA A 50 28.07 8.15 31.65
C ALA A 50 27.37 9.10 30.68
N GLY A 51 28.01 10.22 30.31
CA GLY A 51 27.51 11.16 29.30
C GLY A 51 27.39 10.51 27.93
N LEU A 52 28.43 9.80 27.47
CA LEU A 52 28.43 9.07 26.21
C LEU A 52 27.33 8.00 26.18
N ARG A 53 27.22 7.18 27.23
CA ARG A 53 26.13 6.18 27.32
C ARG A 53 24.75 6.84 27.31
N SER A 54 24.58 7.98 27.96
CA SER A 54 23.30 8.71 27.92
C SER A 54 22.97 9.22 26.52
N GLN A 55 23.97 9.63 25.73
CA GLN A 55 23.78 10.04 24.34
C GLN A 55 23.42 8.84 23.45
N GLU A 56 24.15 7.73 23.57
CA GLU A 56 23.85 6.48 22.85
C GLU A 56 22.43 5.98 23.15
N TRP A 57 22.00 6.04 24.42
CA TRP A 57 20.63 5.68 24.80
C TRP A 57 19.59 6.62 24.17
N ALA A 58 19.87 7.92 24.09
CA ALA A 58 18.98 8.88 23.45
C ALA A 58 18.87 8.63 21.93
N GLU A 59 19.99 8.34 21.27
CA GLU A 59 20.01 8.00 19.84
C GLU A 59 19.27 6.69 19.55
N LEU A 60 19.51 5.65 20.38
CA LEU A 60 18.82 4.37 20.25
C LEU A 60 17.31 4.52 20.45
N LYS A 61 16.90 5.34 21.42
CA LYS A 61 15.49 5.64 21.65
C LYS A 61 14.87 6.37 20.45
N ALA A 62 15.56 7.38 19.91
CA ALA A 62 15.09 8.10 18.73
C ALA A 62 15.01 7.19 17.49
N ALA A 63 15.95 6.27 17.32
CA ALA A 63 15.92 5.27 16.24
C ALA A 63 14.74 4.31 16.39
N LYS A 64 14.45 3.84 17.62
CA LYS A 64 13.29 3.01 17.92
C LYS A 64 11.98 3.74 17.65
N ASP A 65 11.85 4.98 18.11
CA ASP A 65 10.64 5.79 17.88
C ASP A 65 10.39 6.02 16.38
N LYS A 66 11.46 6.23 15.59
CA LYS A 66 11.39 6.31 14.12
C LYS A 66 10.94 4.98 13.50
N HIS A 67 11.49 3.87 13.96
CA HIS A 67 11.12 2.53 13.48
C HIS A 67 9.64 2.22 13.77
N ASP A 68 9.17 2.50 14.99
CA ASP A 68 7.78 2.31 15.36
C ASP A 68 6.83 3.21 14.56
N ALA A 69 7.26 4.44 14.23
CA ALA A 69 6.52 5.32 13.34
C ALA A 69 6.45 4.78 11.89
N LEU A 70 7.53 4.20 11.37
CA LEU A 70 7.56 3.56 10.06
C LEU A 70 6.66 2.32 10.01
N LEU A 71 6.71 1.45 11.02
CA LEU A 71 5.83 0.29 11.12
C LEU A 71 4.35 0.68 11.11
N LYS A 72 3.98 1.75 11.85
CA LYS A 72 2.60 2.26 11.81
C LYS A 72 2.20 2.74 10.42
N ARG A 73 3.10 3.44 9.71
CA ARG A 73 2.84 3.88 8.32
C ARG A 73 2.68 2.69 7.38
N GLU A 74 3.54 1.69 7.49
CA GLU A 74 3.46 0.47 6.68
C GLU A 74 2.13 -0.26 6.91
N GLN A 75 1.70 -0.41 8.17
CA GLN A 75 0.39 -0.98 8.50
C GLN A 75 -0.77 -0.18 7.88
N THR A 76 -0.71 1.15 7.90
CA THR A 76 -1.74 1.98 7.26
C THR A 76 -1.76 1.85 5.75
N GLU A 77 -0.59 1.73 5.11
CA GLU A 77 -0.50 1.54 3.66
C GLU A 77 -0.94 0.13 3.25
N LEU A 78 -0.64 -0.90 4.04
CA LEU A 78 -1.17 -2.25 3.83
C LEU A 78 -2.71 -2.27 3.91
N ALA A 79 -3.28 -1.66 4.95
CA ALA A 79 -4.75 -1.55 5.06
C ALA A 79 -5.36 -0.76 3.90
N ARG A 80 -4.68 0.28 3.40
CA ARG A 80 -5.11 1.05 2.23
C ARG A 80 -5.03 0.21 0.95
N LYS A 81 -3.98 -0.59 0.79
CA LYS A 81 -3.83 -1.52 -0.34
C LYS A 81 -4.94 -2.57 -0.34
N ASP A 82 -5.22 -3.19 0.80
CA ASP A 82 -6.30 -4.17 0.93
C ASP A 82 -7.66 -3.56 0.58
N LEU A 83 -7.92 -2.32 1.00
CA LEU A 83 -9.13 -1.59 0.63
C LEU A 83 -9.22 -1.31 -0.87
N LEU A 84 -8.11 -0.96 -1.52
CA LEU A 84 -8.05 -0.74 -2.96
C LEU A 84 -8.26 -2.04 -3.72
N ASP A 85 -7.64 -3.13 -3.30
CA ASP A 85 -7.80 -4.46 -3.89
C ASP A 85 -9.27 -4.94 -3.78
N GLN A 86 -9.94 -4.70 -2.65
CA GLN A 86 -11.36 -4.99 -2.49
C GLN A 86 -12.23 -4.16 -3.45
N LYS A 87 -11.96 -2.86 -3.56
CA LYS A 87 -12.69 -1.97 -4.49
C LYS A 87 -12.48 -2.38 -5.93
N GLN A 88 -11.24 -2.74 -6.30
CA GLN A 88 -10.91 -3.22 -7.63
C GLN A 88 -11.69 -4.49 -7.96
N ARG A 89 -11.64 -5.53 -7.11
CA ARG A 89 -12.41 -6.76 -7.32
C ARG A 89 -13.91 -6.53 -7.44
N LYS A 90 -14.44 -5.59 -6.66
CA LYS A 90 -15.86 -5.21 -6.73
C LYS A 90 -16.20 -4.58 -8.09
N LEU A 91 -15.39 -3.62 -8.55
CA LEU A 91 -15.56 -2.96 -9.84
C LEU A 91 -15.40 -3.95 -11.00
N GLU A 92 -14.43 -4.86 -10.94
CA GLU A 92 -14.27 -5.96 -11.91
C GLU A 92 -15.54 -6.82 -11.99
N GLY A 93 -16.11 -7.17 -10.83
CA GLY A 93 -17.37 -7.90 -10.75
C GLY A 93 -18.55 -7.14 -11.36
N GLU A 94 -18.68 -5.84 -11.06
CA GLU A 94 -19.72 -4.97 -11.60
C GLU A 94 -19.60 -4.82 -13.12
N ILE A 95 -18.39 -4.61 -13.65
CA ILE A 95 -18.13 -4.50 -15.09
C ILE A 95 -18.47 -5.82 -15.79
N LYS A 96 -18.07 -6.96 -15.22
CA LYS A 96 -18.39 -8.28 -15.78
C LYS A 96 -19.90 -8.52 -15.81
N TYR A 97 -20.59 -8.17 -14.73
CA TYR A 97 -22.06 -8.26 -14.66
C TYR A 97 -22.74 -7.36 -15.71
N LEU A 98 -22.33 -6.09 -15.80
CA LEU A 98 -22.87 -5.14 -16.76
C LEU A 98 -22.62 -5.57 -18.20
N SER A 99 -21.42 -6.05 -18.52
CA SER A 99 -21.07 -6.57 -19.84
C SER A 99 -21.96 -7.75 -20.24
N ALA A 100 -22.13 -8.73 -19.35
CA ALA A 100 -23.00 -9.87 -19.58
C ALA A 100 -24.47 -9.47 -19.74
N SER A 101 -24.97 -8.63 -18.83
CA SER A 101 -26.35 -8.14 -18.85
C SER A 101 -26.66 -7.34 -20.12
N MET A 102 -25.77 -6.42 -20.51
CA MET A 102 -25.91 -5.62 -21.72
C MET A 102 -25.94 -6.51 -22.97
N LYS A 103 -25.04 -7.50 -23.05
CA LYS A 103 -25.03 -8.46 -24.15
C LYS A 103 -26.38 -9.20 -24.26
N THR A 104 -26.92 -9.69 -23.14
CA THR A 104 -28.22 -10.36 -23.12
C THR A 104 -29.36 -9.44 -23.55
N ILE A 105 -29.36 -8.17 -23.12
CA ILE A 105 -30.36 -7.19 -23.52
C ILE A 105 -30.30 -6.92 -25.03
N VAL A 106 -29.09 -6.71 -25.57
CA VAL A 106 -28.87 -6.49 -27.01
C VAL A 106 -29.33 -7.70 -27.81
N GLU A 107 -28.95 -8.91 -27.40
CA GLU A 107 -29.39 -10.16 -28.05
C GLU A 107 -30.92 -10.31 -28.02
N LYS A 108 -31.57 -9.96 -26.90
CA LYS A 108 -33.02 -9.99 -26.79
C LYS A 108 -33.70 -8.99 -27.73
N VAL A 109 -33.25 -7.73 -27.74
CA VAL A 109 -33.78 -6.69 -28.65
C VAL A 109 -33.60 -7.10 -30.12
N ARG A 110 -32.46 -7.71 -30.45
CA ARG A 110 -32.20 -8.23 -31.79
C ARG A 110 -33.13 -9.41 -32.14
N ALA A 111 -33.33 -10.35 -31.21
CA ALA A 111 -34.22 -11.49 -31.41
C ALA A 111 -35.68 -11.06 -31.59
N ASP A 112 -36.16 -10.13 -30.75
CA ASP A 112 -37.53 -9.61 -30.80
C ASP A 112 -37.81 -8.84 -32.11
N ALA A 113 -36.77 -8.27 -32.73
CA ALA A 113 -36.90 -7.57 -34.00
C ALA A 113 -36.88 -8.49 -35.23
N ILE A 114 -36.43 -9.75 -35.11
CA ILE A 114 -36.44 -10.69 -36.22
C ILE A 114 -37.90 -10.97 -36.62
N GLY A 115 -38.17 -10.84 -37.91
CA GLY A 115 -39.49 -11.02 -38.48
C GLY A 115 -40.38 -9.78 -38.45
N THR A 116 -39.93 -8.67 -37.83
CA THR A 116 -40.64 -7.40 -37.93
C THR A 116 -40.54 -6.83 -39.35
N THR A 117 -41.65 -6.25 -39.83
CA THR A 117 -41.75 -5.62 -41.14
C THR A 117 -41.58 -4.11 -41.00
N ILE A 118 -40.69 -3.54 -41.81
CA ILE A 118 -40.44 -2.09 -41.89
C ILE A 118 -41.17 -1.59 -43.13
N VAL A 119 -42.16 -0.72 -42.93
CA VAL A 119 -43.04 -0.21 -43.99
C VAL A 119 -42.26 0.50 -45.09
N GLU A 120 -41.32 1.37 -44.71
CA GLU A 120 -40.44 2.06 -45.64
C GLU A 120 -39.03 2.17 -45.04
N LEU A 121 -38.06 1.51 -45.67
CA LEU A 121 -36.66 1.55 -45.30
C LEU A 121 -35.89 2.38 -46.34
N LYS A 122 -35.44 3.57 -45.93
CA LYS A 122 -34.60 4.44 -46.73
C LYS A 122 -33.14 4.13 -46.44
N LEU A 123 -32.45 3.54 -47.42
CA LEU A 123 -31.01 3.33 -47.36
C LEU A 123 -30.30 4.43 -48.16
N PRO A 124 -29.21 5.02 -47.63
CA PRO A 124 -28.42 6.00 -48.34
C PRO A 124 -27.91 5.41 -49.67
N GLY A 125 -28.18 6.12 -50.78
CA GLY A 125 -27.74 5.71 -52.12
C GLY A 125 -28.54 4.57 -52.77
N ARG A 126 -29.67 4.13 -52.17
CA ARG A 126 -30.53 3.09 -52.75
C ARG A 126 -32.00 3.52 -52.78
N PRO A 127 -32.82 2.97 -53.70
CA PRO A 127 -34.27 3.17 -53.67
C PRO A 127 -34.85 2.69 -52.34
N ALA A 128 -35.90 3.37 -51.86
CA ALA A 128 -36.58 3.00 -50.63
C ALA A 128 -37.18 1.59 -50.77
N LEU A 129 -36.87 0.73 -49.81
CA LEU A 129 -37.38 -0.62 -49.75
C LEU A 129 -38.70 -0.60 -49.00
N LYS A 130 -39.78 -1.06 -49.63
CA LYS A 130 -41.09 -1.13 -49.01
C LYS A 130 -41.28 -2.50 -48.37
N ASN A 131 -41.92 -2.54 -47.20
CA ASN A 131 -42.26 -3.77 -46.49
C ASN A 131 -41.07 -4.74 -46.29
N ALA A 132 -39.88 -4.20 -45.97
CA ALA A 132 -38.70 -5.01 -45.74
C ALA A 132 -38.79 -5.74 -44.39
N LYS A 133 -38.63 -7.06 -44.38
CA LYS A 133 -38.66 -7.88 -43.17
C LYS A 133 -37.26 -8.15 -42.64
N ILE A 134 -37.02 -7.98 -41.34
CA ILE A 134 -35.72 -8.30 -40.73
C ILE A 134 -35.56 -9.81 -40.66
N LEU A 135 -34.55 -10.37 -41.34
CA LEU A 135 -34.27 -11.80 -41.34
C LEU A 135 -33.22 -12.18 -40.30
N LYS A 136 -32.14 -11.39 -40.22
CA LYS A 136 -31.01 -11.66 -39.32
C LYS A 136 -30.32 -10.36 -38.95
N ILE A 137 -29.91 -10.23 -37.69
CA ILE A 137 -29.06 -9.15 -37.21
C ILE A 137 -27.73 -9.76 -36.77
N SER A 138 -26.63 -9.24 -37.31
CA SER A 138 -25.25 -9.55 -36.92
C SER A 138 -24.62 -8.30 -36.30
N ASP A 139 -23.45 -8.42 -35.70
CA ASP A 139 -22.86 -7.29 -34.96
C ASP A 139 -22.57 -6.05 -35.83
N ASP A 140 -22.34 -6.22 -37.13
CA ASP A 140 -22.00 -5.15 -38.08
C ASP A 140 -23.02 -4.99 -39.23
N SER A 141 -24.10 -5.76 -39.24
CA SER A 141 -25.03 -5.73 -40.39
C SER A 141 -26.41 -6.29 -40.07
N ILE A 142 -27.41 -5.80 -40.79
CA ILE A 142 -28.77 -6.35 -40.80
C ILE A 142 -29.05 -6.93 -42.18
N THR A 143 -29.62 -8.13 -42.21
CA THR A 143 -30.13 -8.77 -43.42
C THR A 143 -31.64 -8.57 -43.47
N PHE A 144 -32.11 -7.95 -44.55
CA PHE A 144 -33.52 -7.75 -44.84
C PHE A 144 -33.99 -8.68 -45.95
N LEU A 145 -35.25 -9.09 -45.87
CA LEU A 145 -35.98 -9.80 -46.92
C LEU A 145 -37.01 -8.84 -47.53
N HIS A 146 -36.97 -8.64 -48.84
CA HIS A 146 -37.94 -7.83 -49.57
C HIS A 146 -39.17 -8.66 -49.97
N GLU A 147 -40.36 -8.06 -50.02
CA GLU A 147 -41.61 -8.75 -50.39
C GLU A 147 -41.57 -9.37 -51.80
N ASP A 148 -40.88 -8.73 -52.74
CA ASP A 148 -40.76 -9.21 -54.13
C ASP A 148 -39.84 -10.44 -54.29
N GLY A 149 -39.34 -11.04 -53.21
CA GLY A 149 -38.52 -12.26 -53.25
C GLY A 149 -37.11 -12.06 -53.81
N VAL A 150 -36.74 -10.83 -54.17
CA VAL A 150 -35.43 -10.49 -54.75
C VAL A 150 -34.41 -10.29 -53.63
N ALA A 151 -33.69 -11.38 -53.32
CA ALA A 151 -32.44 -11.44 -52.59
C ALA A 151 -32.43 -10.91 -51.13
N ASN A 152 -31.79 -11.69 -50.25
CA ASN A 152 -31.46 -11.25 -48.90
C ASN A 152 -30.51 -10.05 -48.96
N LEU A 153 -31.02 -8.85 -48.66
CA LEU A 153 -30.22 -7.63 -48.70
C LEU A 153 -29.48 -7.49 -47.37
N LYS A 154 -28.16 -7.72 -47.40
CA LYS A 154 -27.28 -7.45 -46.26
C LYS A 154 -26.81 -6.00 -46.31
N VAL A 155 -27.16 -5.23 -45.28
CA VAL A 155 -26.78 -3.82 -45.13
C VAL A 155 -25.83 -3.69 -43.94
N LYS A 156 -24.66 -3.08 -44.16
CA LYS A 156 -23.67 -2.84 -43.10
C LYS A 156 -24.10 -1.67 -42.20
N ALA A 157 -23.55 -1.60 -40.99
CA ALA A 157 -23.82 -0.52 -40.04
C ALA A 157 -23.55 0.89 -40.62
N GLU A 158 -22.56 1.04 -41.50
CA GLU A 158 -22.23 2.30 -42.17
C GLU A 158 -23.30 2.78 -43.17
N GLU A 159 -24.07 1.84 -43.72
CA GLU A 159 -25.14 2.10 -44.69
C GLU A 159 -26.52 2.13 -44.03
N LEU A 160 -26.61 1.92 -42.72
CA LEU A 160 -27.87 1.95 -41.98
C LEU A 160 -28.15 3.35 -41.43
N PRO A 161 -29.44 3.76 -41.33
CA PRO A 161 -29.79 4.95 -40.59
C PRO A 161 -29.30 4.85 -39.13
N SER A 162 -28.86 5.97 -38.56
CA SER A 162 -28.28 6.03 -37.21
C SER A 162 -29.21 5.47 -36.13
N GLU A 163 -30.52 5.61 -36.31
CA GLU A 163 -31.54 5.04 -35.42
C GLU A 163 -31.45 3.52 -35.32
N PHE A 164 -31.22 2.83 -36.45
CA PHE A 164 -31.07 1.37 -36.48
C PHE A 164 -29.75 0.92 -35.86
N VAL A 165 -28.68 1.67 -36.14
CA VAL A 165 -27.34 1.40 -35.58
C VAL A 165 -27.37 1.51 -34.05
N GLN A 166 -28.04 2.52 -33.50
CA GLN A 166 -28.19 2.70 -32.06
C GLN A 166 -29.12 1.67 -31.43
N LYS A 167 -30.31 1.43 -32.04
CA LYS A 167 -31.32 0.51 -31.49
C LYS A 167 -30.82 -0.93 -31.36
N PHE A 168 -30.01 -1.39 -32.34
CA PHE A 168 -29.49 -2.75 -32.37
C PHE A 168 -28.04 -2.87 -31.92
N ASP A 169 -27.46 -1.77 -31.43
CA ASP A 169 -26.08 -1.70 -30.95
C ASP A 169 -25.07 -2.26 -31.97
N LEU A 170 -25.03 -1.67 -33.17
CA LEU A 170 -24.24 -2.15 -34.31
C LEU A 170 -22.92 -1.39 -34.49
N GLY A 171 -21.94 -2.07 -35.08
CA GLY A 171 -20.70 -1.42 -35.53
C GLY A 171 -19.63 -1.26 -34.45
N PRO A 172 -18.54 -0.54 -34.77
CA PRO A 172 -17.41 -0.30 -33.86
C PRO A 172 -17.76 0.63 -32.68
N GLY A 173 -18.88 1.36 -32.78
CA GLY A 173 -19.41 2.21 -31.71
C GLY A 173 -20.24 1.47 -30.66
N SER A 174 -20.47 0.17 -30.84
CA SER A 174 -21.33 -0.65 -29.98
C SER A 174 -20.91 -0.60 -28.50
N ILE A 175 -21.88 -0.37 -27.63
CA ILE A 175 -21.72 -0.36 -26.18
C ILE A 175 -21.30 -1.75 -25.70
N SER A 176 -21.92 -2.81 -26.21
CA SER A 176 -21.58 -4.19 -25.83
C SER A 176 -20.13 -4.55 -26.20
N ARG A 177 -19.64 -4.15 -27.38
CA ARG A 177 -18.22 -4.35 -27.75
C ARG A 177 -17.26 -3.53 -26.91
N ARG A 178 -17.59 -2.28 -26.58
CA ARG A 178 -16.77 -1.45 -25.71
C ARG A 178 -16.64 -2.06 -24.31
N LEU A 179 -17.73 -2.57 -23.76
CA LEU A 179 -17.72 -3.27 -22.47
C LEU A 179 -16.90 -4.57 -22.50
N LEU A 180 -16.95 -5.32 -23.60
CA LEU A 180 -16.11 -6.51 -23.80
C LEU A 180 -14.61 -6.13 -23.85
N ARG A 181 -14.24 -5.08 -24.59
CA ARG A 181 -12.85 -4.60 -24.62
C ARG A 181 -12.36 -4.13 -23.26
N LEU A 182 -13.20 -3.38 -22.52
CA LEU A 182 -12.86 -2.97 -21.16
C LEU A 182 -12.65 -4.18 -20.25
N MET A 183 -13.44 -5.25 -20.41
CA MET A 183 -13.23 -6.50 -19.67
C MET A 183 -11.89 -7.17 -20.02
N ASP A 184 -11.50 -7.18 -21.30
CA ASP A 184 -10.21 -7.74 -21.75
C ASP A 184 -9.02 -6.88 -21.25
N GLU A 185 -9.17 -5.56 -21.21
CA GLU A 185 -8.15 -4.63 -20.69
C GLU A 185 -7.98 -4.72 -19.16
N ILE A 186 -9.07 -4.99 -18.45
CA ILE A 186 -9.08 -5.05 -16.99
C ILE A 186 -8.67 -6.44 -16.48
N SER A 187 -8.81 -7.50 -17.28
CA SER A 187 -8.39 -8.85 -16.90
C SER A 187 -6.85 -8.90 -16.75
N PRO A 188 -6.29 -9.05 -15.54
CA PRO A 188 -4.86 -9.04 -15.37
C PRO A 188 -4.23 -10.24 -16.10
N ALA A 189 -3.08 -10.00 -16.75
CA ALA A 189 -2.23 -11.07 -17.27
C ALA A 189 -1.92 -12.05 -16.12
N PRO A 190 -1.92 -13.37 -16.36
CA PRO A 190 -1.59 -14.35 -15.33
C PRO A 190 -0.20 -14.03 -14.75
N PRO A 191 -0.01 -14.12 -13.42
CA PRO A 191 1.29 -13.86 -12.82
C PRO A 191 2.33 -14.81 -13.44
N PRO A 192 3.55 -14.33 -13.73
CA PRO A 192 4.62 -15.21 -14.18
C PRO A 192 4.87 -16.28 -13.11
N ARG A 193 4.90 -17.55 -13.55
CA ARG A 193 5.17 -18.72 -12.72
C ARG A 193 6.60 -18.72 -12.21
#